data_AF-A0A524DDZ3-F1
#
_entry.id   AF-A0A524DDZ3-F1
#
_cell.length_a   1.000
_cell.length_b   1.000
_cell.length_c   1.000
_cell.angle_alpha   90.00
_cell.angle_beta   90.00
_cell.angle_gamma   90.00
#
_symmetry.space_group_name_H-M   'P 1'
#
loop_
_entity.id
_entity.type
_entity.pdbx_description
1 polymer ?
#
loop_
_entity_poly.entity_id
_entity_poly.type
_entity_poly.pdbx_seq_one_letter_code
_entity_poly.pdbx_strand_id
1 'polypeptide(L)'
;MIDKNELLKLLPKLIREDDEIKGAIITALSGVVATKEDIASLIEHSNRRFEHIDKRFEKIDKRFENIDKRFEEVNKRFEEASKEREDIRESMIILREIMGELIKKTSILEQDIKNGNKDILDYLHEQFEKQE
;
A
#
# COMPACT_ATOMS: atom_id res chain seq x y z
N MET A 1 -48.96 -29.09 56.81
CA MET A 1 -48.08 -28.03 56.26
C MET A 1 -47.28 -28.68 55.15
N ILE A 2 -47.39 -28.21 53.91
CA ILE A 2 -46.51 -28.69 52.83
C ILE A 2 -45.12 -28.13 53.11
N ASP A 3 -44.09 -28.96 53.09
CA ASP A 3 -42.71 -28.50 53.25
C ASP A 3 -42.15 -27.90 51.95
N LYS A 4 -41.01 -27.19 52.03
CA LYS A 4 -40.41 -26.54 50.86
C LYS A 4 -40.10 -27.52 49.72
N ASN A 5 -39.64 -28.73 50.02
CA ASN A 5 -39.25 -29.70 49.01
C ASN A 5 -40.47 -30.32 48.31
N GLU A 6 -41.54 -30.55 49.07
CA GLU A 6 -42.82 -31.02 48.55
C GLU A 6 -43.48 -29.95 47.68
N LEU A 7 -43.43 -28.68 48.10
CA LEU A 7 -43.89 -27.54 47.27
C LEU A 7 -43.10 -27.44 45.95
N LEU A 8 -41.76 -27.52 46.00
CA LEU A 8 -40.91 -27.44 44.80
C LEU A 8 -41.24 -28.53 43.77
N LYS A 9 -41.64 -29.74 44.21
CA LYS A 9 -42.07 -30.82 43.32
C LYS A 9 -43.41 -30.53 42.63
N LEU A 10 -44.30 -29.81 43.31
CA LEU A 10 -45.63 -29.47 42.81
C LEU A 10 -45.64 -28.18 41.96
N LEU A 11 -44.66 -27.29 42.13
CA LEU A 11 -44.58 -26.00 41.43
C LEU A 11 -44.76 -26.11 39.90
N PRO A 12 -44.10 -27.03 39.17
CA PRO A 12 -44.29 -27.11 37.71
C PRO A 12 -45.73 -27.42 37.30
N LYS A 13 -46.45 -28.21 38.11
CA LYS A 13 -47.86 -28.55 37.88
C LYS A 13 -48.76 -27.36 38.19
N LEU A 14 -48.55 -26.71 39.35
CA LEU A 14 -49.29 -25.52 39.76
C LEU A 14 -49.13 -24.36 38.75
N ILE A 15 -47.91 -24.11 38.26
CA ILE A 15 -47.66 -23.09 37.24
C ILE A 15 -48.41 -23.38 35.93
N ARG A 16 -48.73 -24.64 35.61
CA ARG A 16 -49.47 -24.97 34.38
C ARG A 16 -50.98 -24.90 34.58
N GLU A 17 -51.46 -25.47 35.69
CA GLU A 17 -52.88 -25.76 35.93
C GLU A 17 -53.62 -24.67 36.72
N ASP A 18 -52.91 -23.82 37.48
CA ASP A 18 -53.50 -22.79 38.33
C ASP A 18 -53.14 -21.38 37.82
N ASP A 19 -54.13 -20.65 37.31
CA ASP A 19 -53.93 -19.32 36.74
C ASP A 19 -53.68 -18.23 37.79
N GLU A 20 -54.17 -18.39 39.02
CA GLU A 20 -53.94 -17.44 40.11
C GLU A 20 -52.48 -17.52 40.60
N ILE A 21 -51.98 -18.74 40.79
CA ILE A 21 -50.57 -18.99 41.15
C ILE A 21 -49.64 -18.53 40.02
N LYS A 22 -49.98 -18.86 38.76
CA LYS A 22 -49.22 -18.44 37.57
C LYS A 22 -49.16 -16.91 37.48
N GLY A 23 -50.29 -16.21 37.67
CA GLY A 23 -50.37 -14.75 37.68
C GLY A 23 -49.52 -14.12 38.78
N ALA A 24 -49.65 -14.60 40.02
CA ALA A 24 -48.88 -14.09 41.16
C ALA A 24 -47.36 -14.24 40.95
N ILE A 25 -46.91 -15.37 40.39
CA ILE A 25 -45.50 -15.60 40.07
C ILE A 25 -45.03 -14.66 38.95
N ILE A 26 -45.82 -14.48 37.88
CA ILE A 26 -45.49 -13.54 36.79
C ILE A 26 -45.35 -12.12 37.33
N THR A 27 -46.31 -11.66 38.15
CA THR A 27 -46.26 -10.34 38.78
C THR A 27 -45.03 -10.19 39.67
N ALA A 28 -44.73 -11.18 40.52
CA ALA A 28 -43.57 -11.15 41.40
C ALA A 28 -42.22 -11.13 40.63
N LEU A 29 -42.16 -11.77 39.45
CA LEU A 29 -40.94 -11.84 38.64
C LEU A 29 -40.79 -10.67 37.65
N SER A 30 -41.85 -9.93 37.35
CA SER A 30 -41.88 -8.90 36.31
C SER A 30 -40.80 -7.81 36.39
N GLY A 31 -40.25 -7.55 37.58
CA GLY A 31 -39.16 -6.59 37.79
C GLY A 31 -37.75 -7.18 37.92
N VAL A 32 -37.61 -8.51 37.89
CA VAL A 32 -36.32 -9.20 38.12
C VAL A 32 -35.90 -10.12 36.97
N VAL A 33 -36.81 -10.44 36.04
CA VAL A 33 -36.48 -11.20 34.83
C VAL A 33 -36.78 -10.38 33.57
N ALA A 34 -35.89 -10.44 32.59
CA ALA A 34 -36.14 -9.86 31.27
C ALA A 34 -37.26 -10.61 30.56
N THR A 35 -38.14 -9.88 29.88
CA THR A 35 -39.20 -10.45 29.06
C THR A 35 -38.65 -10.96 27.73
N LYS A 36 -39.46 -11.72 26.99
CA LYS A 36 -39.08 -12.15 25.63
C LYS A 36 -38.94 -10.94 24.71
N GLU A 37 -39.77 -9.93 24.92
CA GLU A 37 -39.79 -8.67 24.19
C GLU A 37 -38.51 -7.86 24.45
N ASP A 38 -38.04 -7.77 25.70
CA ASP A 38 -36.77 -7.11 26.04
C ASP A 38 -35.59 -7.77 25.32
N ILE A 39 -35.55 -9.11 25.33
CA ILE A 39 -34.50 -9.89 24.68
C ILE A 39 -34.58 -9.72 23.15
N ALA A 40 -35.79 -9.75 22.57
CA ALA A 40 -35.99 -9.55 21.14
C ALA A 40 -35.53 -8.14 20.70
N SER A 41 -35.87 -7.11 21.48
CA SER A 41 -35.43 -5.73 21.22
C SER A 41 -33.90 -5.60 21.27
N LEU A 42 -33.25 -6.25 22.25
CA LEU A 42 -31.79 -6.25 22.35
C LEU A 42 -31.13 -6.94 21.15
N ILE A 43 -31.67 -8.08 20.71
CA ILE A 43 -31.19 -8.81 19.51
C ILE A 43 -31.37 -7.95 18.26
N GLU A 44 -32.53 -7.31 18.09
CA GLU A 44 -32.80 -6.44 16.94
C GLU A 44 -31.84 -5.24 16.91
N HIS A 45 -31.60 -4.60 18.05
CA HIS A 45 -30.63 -3.52 18.16
C HIS A 45 -29.20 -4.00 17.85
N SER A 46 -28.83 -5.19 18.33
CA SER A 46 -27.55 -5.81 18.02
C SER A 46 -27.40 -6.08 16.52
N ASN A 47 -28.42 -6.65 15.88
CA ASN A 47 -28.42 -6.93 14.44
C ASN A 47 -28.23 -5.65 13.63
N ARG A 48 -28.96 -4.57 13.96
CA ARG A 48 -28.77 -3.26 13.31
C ARG A 48 -27.35 -2.72 13.43
N ARG A 49 -26.71 -2.93 14.59
CA ARG A 49 -25.30 -2.54 14.78
C ARG A 49 -24.37 -3.38 13.92
N PHE A 50 -24.60 -4.68 13.81
CA PHE A 50 -23.81 -5.56 12.94
C PHE A 50 -23.98 -5.21 11.46
N GLU A 51 -25.19 -4.96 10.98
CA GLU A 51 -25.42 -4.49 9.60
C GLU A 51 -24.69 -3.17 9.30
N HIS A 52 -24.61 -2.26 10.28
CA HIS A 52 -23.84 -1.04 10.14
C HIS A 52 -22.33 -1.30 10.09
N ILE A 53 -21.84 -2.27 10.87
CA ILE A 53 -20.44 -2.72 10.84
C ILE A 53 -20.12 -3.33 9.47
N ASP A 54 -20.97 -4.20 8.92
CA ASP A 54 -20.77 -4.83 7.61
C ASP A 54 -20.66 -3.77 6.50
N LYS A 55 -21.57 -2.78 6.49
CA LYS A 55 -21.50 -1.65 5.55
C LYS A 55 -20.22 -0.82 5.68
N ARG A 56 -19.61 -0.76 6.87
CA ARG A 56 -18.32 -0.09 7.07
C ARG A 56 -17.18 -0.93 6.51
N PHE A 57 -17.22 -2.25 6.68
CA PHE A 57 -16.24 -3.16 6.10
C PHE A 57 -16.28 -3.16 4.58
N GLU A 58 -17.46 -3.19 3.96
CA GLU A 58 -17.58 -3.05 2.49
C GLU A 58 -16.93 -1.76 1.96
N LYS A 59 -17.05 -0.66 2.71
CA LYS A 59 -16.37 0.62 2.35
C LYS A 59 -14.87 0.54 2.53
N ILE A 60 -14.39 -0.21 3.52
CA ILE A 60 -12.97 -0.45 3.74
C ILE A 60 -12.40 -1.29 2.59
N ASP A 61 -13.09 -2.34 2.18
CA ASP A 61 -12.68 -3.21 1.07
C ASP A 61 -12.52 -2.40 -0.23
N LYS A 62 -13.51 -1.57 -0.58
CA LYS A 62 -13.41 -0.67 -1.74
C LYS A 62 -12.24 0.31 -1.67
N ARG A 63 -11.84 0.74 -0.46
CA ARG A 63 -10.67 1.60 -0.28
C ARG A 63 -9.38 0.82 -0.49
N PHE A 64 -9.30 -0.44 -0.05
CA PHE A 64 -8.15 -1.30 -0.31
C PHE A 64 -8.00 -1.62 -1.80
N GLU A 65 -9.10 -1.94 -2.50
CA GLU A 65 -9.06 -2.11 -3.96
C GLU A 65 -8.52 -0.87 -4.70
N ASN A 66 -8.86 0.33 -4.23
CA ASN A 66 -8.32 1.58 -4.80
C ASN A 66 -6.83 1.73 -4.50
N ILE A 67 -6.41 1.40 -3.28
CA ILE A 67 -4.99 1.43 -2.88
C ILE A 67 -4.18 0.46 -3.76
N ASP A 68 -4.67 -0.75 -3.99
CA ASP A 68 -4.00 -1.75 -4.81
C ASP A 68 -3.77 -1.23 -6.24
N LYS A 69 -4.80 -0.66 -6.87
CA LYS A 69 -4.68 -0.03 -8.21
C LYS A 69 -3.64 1.08 -8.25
N ARG A 70 -3.58 1.92 -7.22
CA ARG A 70 -2.57 2.98 -7.12
C ARG A 70 -1.16 2.42 -6.98
N PHE A 71 -0.99 1.31 -6.26
CA PHE A 71 0.30 0.64 -6.16
C PHE A 71 0.73 0.00 -7.48
N GLU A 72 -0.20 -0.59 -8.24
CA GLU A 72 0.07 -1.08 -9.60
C GLU A 72 0.55 0.04 -10.53
N GLU A 73 -0.11 1.20 -10.51
CA GLU A 73 0.31 2.38 -11.28
C GLU A 73 1.71 2.88 -10.88
N VAL A 74 2.01 2.89 -9.58
CA VAL A 74 3.33 3.29 -9.06
C VAL A 74 4.41 2.31 -9.54
N ASN A 75 4.15 1.00 -9.45
CA ASN A 75 5.09 -0.03 -9.90
C ASN A 75 5.41 0.13 -11.40
N LYS A 76 4.38 0.34 -12.22
CA LYS A 76 4.56 0.59 -13.66
C LYS A 76 5.46 1.79 -13.94
N ARG A 77 5.25 2.91 -13.23
CA ARG A 77 6.09 4.11 -13.37
C ARG A 77 7.54 3.86 -12.94
N PHE A 78 7.77 3.04 -11.91
CA PHE A 78 9.11 2.66 -11.48
C PHE A 78 9.81 1.75 -12.49
N GLU A 79 9.08 0.84 -13.13
CA GLU A 79 9.61 0.00 -14.22
C GLU A 79 10.01 0.86 -15.43
N GLU A 80 9.15 1.79 -15.84
CA GLU A 80 9.42 2.74 -16.93
C GLU A 80 10.67 3.59 -16.64
N ALA A 81 10.76 4.18 -15.43
CA ALA A 81 11.91 4.97 -15.03
C ALA A 81 13.20 4.13 -14.93
N SER A 82 13.09 2.86 -14.53
CA SER A 82 14.25 1.95 -14.48
C SER A 82 14.76 1.61 -15.87
N LYS A 83 13.86 1.43 -16.84
CA LYS A 83 14.21 1.21 -18.25
C LYS A 83 14.88 2.44 -18.85
N GLU A 84 14.28 3.62 -18.68
CA GLU A 84 14.86 4.89 -19.17
C GLU A 84 16.27 5.11 -18.60
N ARG A 85 16.47 4.81 -17.31
CA ARG A 85 17.80 4.90 -16.69
C ARG A 85 18.82 3.94 -17.30
N GLU A 86 18.40 2.74 -17.69
CA GLU A 86 19.29 1.79 -18.35
C GLU A 86 19.63 2.26 -19.77
N ASP A 87 18.65 2.72 -20.55
CA ASP A 87 18.87 3.28 -21.89
C ASP A 87 19.84 4.49 -21.86
N ILE A 88 19.70 5.37 -20.85
CA ILE A 88 20.64 6.49 -20.61
C ILE A 88 22.03 5.97 -20.28
N ARG A 89 22.14 4.93 -19.45
CA ARG A 89 23.42 4.35 -19.05
C ARG A 89 24.17 3.78 -20.24
N GLU A 90 23.49 3.03 -21.10
CA GLU A 90 24.06 2.49 -22.34
C GLU A 90 24.55 3.61 -23.25
N SER A 91 23.71 4.64 -23.46
CA SER A 91 24.07 5.82 -24.25
C SER A 91 25.30 6.54 -23.70
N MET A 92 25.43 6.65 -22.37
CA MET A 92 26.61 7.26 -21.73
C MET A 92 27.89 6.46 -21.93
N ILE A 93 27.82 5.12 -21.99
CA ILE A 93 28.98 4.27 -22.26
C ILE A 93 29.51 4.56 -23.67
N ILE A 94 28.62 4.56 -24.67
CA ILE A 94 28.97 4.86 -26.07
C ILE A 94 29.57 6.26 -26.19
N LEU A 95 28.93 7.26 -25.57
CA LEU A 95 29.42 8.64 -25.61
C LEU A 95 30.83 8.76 -25.01
N ARG A 96 31.12 8.08 -23.90
CA ARG A 96 32.45 8.08 -23.28
C ARG A 96 33.51 7.49 -24.21
N GLU A 97 33.18 6.42 -24.93
CA GLU A 97 34.09 5.79 -25.89
C GLU A 97 34.43 6.75 -27.05
N ILE A 98 33.40 7.34 -27.68
CA ILE A 98 33.57 8.31 -28.76
C ILE A 98 34.38 9.52 -28.31
N MET A 99 34.11 10.05 -27.11
CA MET A 99 34.87 11.16 -26.53
C MET A 99 36.34 10.78 -26.32
N GLY A 100 36.62 9.56 -25.87
CA GLY A 100 37.98 9.05 -25.74
C GLY A 100 38.73 9.00 -27.06
N GLU A 101 38.08 8.59 -28.15
CA GLU A 101 38.67 8.62 -29.49
C GLU A 101 38.91 10.04 -30.00
N LEU A 102 37.95 10.96 -29.81
CA LEU A 102 38.08 12.35 -30.20
C LEU A 102 39.27 13.02 -29.49
N ILE A 103 39.40 12.82 -28.17
CA ILE A 103 40.53 13.36 -27.39
C ILE A 103 41.87 12.86 -27.96
N LYS A 104 41.98 11.57 -28.30
CA LYS A 104 43.20 11.01 -28.91
C LYS A 104 43.49 11.66 -30.26
N LYS A 105 42.48 11.79 -31.13
CA LYS A 105 42.64 12.43 -32.46
C LYS A 105 43.06 13.90 -32.33
N THR A 106 42.47 14.64 -31.40
CA THR A 106 42.85 16.04 -31.13
C THR A 106 44.30 16.14 -30.66
N SER A 107 44.73 15.27 -29.73
CA SER A 107 46.11 15.25 -29.26
C SER A 107 47.13 14.94 -30.37
N ILE A 108 46.79 14.01 -31.27
CA ILE A 108 47.63 13.71 -32.45
C ILE A 108 47.71 14.93 -33.37
N LEU A 109 46.58 15.54 -33.71
CA LEU A 109 46.53 16.71 -34.58
C LEU A 109 47.31 17.91 -34.01
N GLU A 110 47.21 18.15 -32.70
CA GLU A 110 48.01 19.17 -32.00
C GLU A 110 49.51 18.93 -32.15
N GLN A 111 49.95 17.67 -32.04
CA GLN A 111 51.36 17.30 -32.21
C GLN A 111 51.82 17.43 -33.66
N ASP A 112 50.99 17.02 -34.62
CA ASP A 112 51.29 17.14 -36.06
C ASP A 112 51.43 18.61 -36.48
N ILE A 113 50.55 19.49 -36.00
CA ILE A 113 50.64 20.95 -36.22
C ILE A 113 51.93 21.50 -35.62
N LYS A 114 52.28 21.10 -34.39
CA LYS A 114 53.52 21.54 -33.73
C LYS A 114 54.76 21.12 -34.50
N ASN A 115 54.78 19.88 -35.00
CA ASN A 115 55.87 19.36 -35.82
C ASN A 115 55.97 20.11 -37.14
N GLY A 116 54.86 20.28 -37.88
CA GLY A 116 54.85 21.00 -39.14
C GLY A 116 55.27 22.47 -39.00
N ASN A 117 54.85 23.15 -37.92
CA ASN A 117 55.31 24.50 -37.62
C ASN A 117 56.82 24.56 -37.38
N LYS A 118 57.39 23.55 -36.71
CA LYS A 118 58.85 23.45 -36.51
C LYS A 118 59.57 23.25 -37.85
N ASP A 119 59.10 22.32 -38.68
CA ASP A 119 59.72 22.04 -39.98
C ASP A 119 59.71 23.28 -40.90
N ILE A 120 58.64 24.07 -40.87
CA ILE A 120 58.55 25.35 -41.61
C ILE A 120 59.59 26.35 -41.08
N LEU A 121 59.71 26.50 -39.75
CA LEU A 121 60.69 27.41 -39.15
C LEU A 121 62.13 27.00 -39.50
N ASP A 122 62.44 25.70 -39.40
CA ASP A 122 63.75 25.15 -39.72
C ASP A 122 64.08 25.39 -41.22
N TYR A 123 63.13 25.17 -42.13
CA TYR A 123 63.29 25.47 -43.57
C TYR A 123 63.55 26.96 -43.84
N LEU A 124 62.78 27.86 -43.19
CA LEU A 124 62.97 29.30 -43.36
C LEU A 124 64.36 29.75 -42.86
N HIS A 125 64.81 29.24 -41.70
CA HIS A 125 66.16 29.51 -41.20
C HIS A 125 67.23 29.10 -42.22
N GLU A 126 67.15 27.89 -42.79
CA GLU A 126 68.13 27.41 -43.76
C GLU A 126 68.16 28.23 -45.08
N GLN A 127 67.03 28.76 -45.54
CA GLN A 127 66.96 29.56 -46.77
C GLN A 127 67.54 30.96 -46.61
N PHE A 128 67.36 31.58 -45.43
CA PHE A 128 67.75 32.97 -45.20
C PHE A 128 69.12 33.14 -44.53
N GLU A 129 69.69 32.12 -43.89
CA GLU A 129 71.06 32.18 -43.35
C GLU A 129 72.16 31.97 -44.41
N LYS A 130 71.86 31.44 -45.60
CA LYS A 130 72.84 31.26 -46.69
C LYS A 130 73.04 32.49 -47.57
N GLN A 131 72.39 33.62 -47.25
CA GLN A 131 72.45 34.86 -48.03
C GLN A 131 73.32 35.97 -47.42
N GLU A 132 73.95 35.74 -46.27
CA GLU A 132 74.98 36.60 -45.66
C GLU A 132 76.36 35.92 -45.65
#